data_AF-F4MWH5-F1
#
_entry.id   AF-F4MWH5-F1
#
_cell.length_a   1.000
_cell.length_b   1.000
_cell.length_c   1.000
_cell.angle_alpha   90.00
_cell.angle_beta   90.00
_cell.angle_gamma   90.00
#
_symmetry.space_group_name_H-M   'P 1'
#
loop_
_entity.id
_entity.type
_entity.pdbx_description
1 polymer ?
#
loop_
_entity_poly.entity_id
_entity_poly.type
_entity_poly.pdbx_seq_one_letter_code
_entity_poly.pdbx_strand_id
1 'polypeptide(L)'
;MLNMSDVISLHVPENHSTKNMIGPEQLALMKPGAMLINASRGTVVDIPALCDALASNHLSGAAIDVFPEEPATNKDPFNSPLCEFDNVLLTPHIGGSTQEAQENIGDEVAGKLAKYSDNGSTLSAVNFPEVSLPAHGDNTRRLLHIHENRPGILTSINKIFAEQNVNIAAQYLQTSADIGYVVIDVETDDAENAEKALQAMKAIPGTIRSRLLY
;
A
#
# COMPACT_ATOMS: atom_id res chain seq x y z
N MET A 1 17.07 -11.11 -22.69
CA MET A 1 16.53 -11.93 -21.59
C MET A 1 15.63 -13.04 -22.13
N LEU A 2 14.49 -12.73 -22.77
CA LEU A 2 13.54 -13.73 -23.28
C LEU A 2 14.20 -14.83 -24.16
N ASN A 3 14.97 -14.43 -25.19
CA ASN A 3 15.62 -15.36 -26.13
C ASN A 3 16.68 -16.30 -25.49
N MET A 4 17.04 -16.11 -24.22
CA MET A 4 18.10 -16.88 -23.55
C MET A 4 17.61 -17.66 -22.31
N SER A 5 16.37 -17.45 -21.88
CA SER A 5 15.83 -18.05 -20.66
C SER A 5 15.01 -19.30 -20.96
N ASP A 6 15.29 -20.40 -20.26
CA ASP A 6 14.50 -21.63 -20.35
C ASP A 6 13.22 -21.57 -19.49
N VAL A 7 13.26 -20.75 -18.42
CA VAL A 7 12.10 -20.41 -17.59
C VAL A 7 12.08 -18.90 -17.39
N ILE A 8 10.90 -18.29 -17.56
CA ILE A 8 10.65 -16.88 -17.27
C ILE A 8 9.61 -16.79 -16.16
N SER A 9 9.92 -16.06 -15.09
CA SER A 9 9.00 -15.79 -13.98
C SER A 9 8.74 -14.29 -13.85
N LEU A 10 7.48 -13.91 -13.68
CA LEU A 10 7.05 -12.52 -13.61
C LEU A 10 6.81 -12.10 -12.15
N HIS A 11 7.43 -10.99 -11.75
CA HIS A 11 7.34 -10.39 -10.41
C HIS A 11 7.24 -8.87 -10.51
N VAL A 12 6.18 -8.38 -11.15
CA VAL A 12 5.99 -6.95 -11.45
C VAL A 12 4.73 -6.40 -10.77
N PRO A 13 4.69 -5.10 -10.42
CA PRO A 13 3.47 -4.46 -9.91
C PRO A 13 2.39 -4.34 -10.99
N GLU A 14 1.17 -4.03 -10.59
CA GLU A 14 0.10 -3.69 -11.53
C GLU A 14 0.12 -2.18 -11.81
N ASN A 15 0.46 -1.80 -13.04
CA ASN A 15 0.36 -0.42 -13.51
C ASN A 15 0.31 -0.38 -15.05
N HIS A 16 0.19 0.81 -15.63
CA HIS A 16 0.10 0.97 -17.08
C HIS A 16 1.29 0.37 -17.85
N SER A 17 2.50 0.38 -17.28
CA SER A 17 3.70 -0.15 -17.96
C SER A 17 3.79 -1.68 -17.96
N THR A 18 3.05 -2.36 -17.08
CA THR A 18 3.11 -3.83 -16.92
C THR A 18 1.89 -4.53 -17.51
N LYS A 19 0.83 -3.79 -17.86
CA LYS A 19 -0.39 -4.33 -18.47
C LYS A 19 -0.10 -4.95 -19.85
N ASN A 20 -0.41 -6.24 -20.00
CA ASN A 20 -0.14 -7.06 -21.18
C ASN A 20 1.28 -6.93 -21.71
N MET A 21 2.27 -6.72 -20.82
CA MET A 21 3.66 -6.60 -21.23
C MET A 21 4.23 -7.91 -21.81
N ILE A 22 3.61 -9.05 -21.49
CA ILE A 22 3.89 -10.34 -22.14
C ILE A 22 2.73 -10.64 -23.10
N GLY A 23 2.84 -10.12 -24.31
CA GLY A 23 1.92 -10.38 -25.43
C GLY A 23 2.51 -11.34 -26.47
N PRO A 24 1.89 -11.45 -27.65
CA PRO A 24 2.33 -12.35 -28.72
C PRO A 24 3.80 -12.17 -29.12
N GLU A 25 4.26 -10.91 -29.21
CA GLU A 25 5.64 -10.60 -29.59
C GLU A 25 6.64 -11.08 -28.54
N GLN A 26 6.35 -10.89 -27.26
CA GLN A 26 7.25 -11.29 -26.17
C GLN A 26 7.26 -12.81 -26.01
N LEU A 27 6.10 -13.47 -26.18
CA LEU A 27 6.01 -14.92 -26.18
C LEU A 27 6.82 -15.53 -27.33
N ALA A 28 6.75 -14.96 -28.53
CA ALA A 28 7.53 -15.44 -29.69
C ALA A 28 9.06 -15.22 -29.55
N LEU A 29 9.47 -14.27 -28.71
CA LEU A 29 10.87 -14.04 -28.34
C LEU A 29 11.35 -14.97 -27.22
N MET A 30 10.50 -15.85 -26.68
CA MET A 30 10.96 -16.87 -25.74
C MET A 30 11.69 -17.97 -26.51
N LYS A 31 12.58 -18.69 -25.82
CA LYS A 31 13.17 -19.89 -26.41
C LYS A 31 12.06 -20.90 -26.74
N PRO A 32 12.12 -21.59 -27.90
CA PRO A 32 11.27 -22.75 -28.14
C PRO A 32 11.45 -23.80 -27.03
N GLY A 33 10.34 -24.27 -26.46
CA GLY A 33 10.31 -25.18 -25.32
C GLY A 33 10.53 -24.52 -23.96
N ALA A 34 10.51 -23.19 -23.86
CA ALA A 34 10.58 -22.49 -22.57
C ALA A 34 9.27 -22.62 -21.77
N MET A 35 9.35 -22.26 -20.49
CA MET A 35 8.20 -22.17 -19.58
C MET A 35 7.97 -20.74 -19.07
N LEU A 36 6.70 -20.39 -18.87
CA LEU A 36 6.30 -19.11 -18.29
C LEU A 36 5.64 -19.30 -16.91
N ILE A 37 6.00 -18.48 -15.93
CA ILE A 37 5.40 -18.46 -14.60
C ILE A 37 4.87 -17.05 -14.33
N ASN A 38 3.60 -16.94 -13.97
CA ASN A 38 3.00 -15.70 -13.47
C ASN A 38 2.25 -15.92 -12.16
N ALA A 39 2.87 -15.47 -11.06
CA ALA A 39 2.25 -15.34 -9.75
C ALA A 39 2.33 -13.88 -9.25
N SER A 40 2.29 -12.91 -10.18
CA SER A 40 2.40 -11.49 -9.87
C SER A 40 1.06 -10.78 -9.95
N ARG A 41 0.61 -10.43 -11.15
CA ARG A 41 -0.66 -9.75 -11.42
C ARG A 41 -1.35 -10.33 -12.64
N GLY A 42 -2.68 -10.46 -12.58
CA GLY A 42 -3.49 -11.11 -13.61
C GLY A 42 -3.51 -10.38 -14.95
N THR A 43 -3.16 -9.09 -14.95
CA THR A 43 -3.18 -8.22 -16.15
C THR A 43 -1.86 -8.18 -16.92
N VAL A 44 -0.85 -8.96 -16.52
CA VAL A 44 0.52 -8.85 -17.06
C VAL A 44 0.71 -9.66 -18.35
N VAL A 45 -0.02 -10.76 -18.49
CA VAL A 45 0.09 -11.72 -19.60
C VAL A 45 -1.18 -11.67 -20.44
N ASP A 46 -1.01 -11.59 -21.75
CA ASP A 46 -2.11 -11.82 -22.70
C ASP A 46 -2.44 -13.33 -22.72
N ILE A 47 -3.55 -13.70 -22.07
CA ILE A 47 -3.96 -15.10 -21.91
C ILE A 47 -4.28 -15.77 -23.26
N PRO A 48 -5.03 -15.15 -24.19
CA PRO A 48 -5.19 -15.69 -25.55
C PRO A 48 -3.85 -15.97 -26.24
N ALA A 49 -2.90 -15.04 -26.20
CA ALA A 49 -1.60 -15.22 -26.83
C ALA A 49 -0.79 -16.37 -26.17
N LEU A 50 -0.91 -16.52 -24.85
CA LEU A 50 -0.31 -17.64 -24.13
C LEU A 50 -0.90 -18.99 -24.59
N CYS A 51 -2.23 -19.07 -24.76
CA CYS A 51 -2.88 -20.26 -25.31
C CYS A 51 -2.35 -20.60 -26.71
N ASP A 52 -2.15 -19.62 -27.59
CA ASP A 52 -1.58 -19.84 -28.93
C ASP A 52 -0.14 -20.39 -28.87
N ALA A 53 0.68 -19.85 -27.95
CA ALA A 53 2.05 -20.30 -27.75
C ALA A 53 2.12 -21.73 -27.17
N LEU A 54 1.17 -22.12 -26.33
CA LEU A 54 1.04 -23.47 -25.78
C LEU A 54 0.51 -24.45 -26.84
N ALA A 55 -0.55 -24.09 -27.56
CA ALA A 55 -1.16 -24.93 -28.59
C ALA A 55 -0.20 -25.23 -29.76
N SER A 56 0.65 -24.26 -30.11
CA SER A 56 1.72 -24.43 -31.11
C SER A 56 2.92 -25.22 -30.61
N ASN A 57 2.97 -25.61 -29.32
CA ASN A 57 4.13 -26.19 -28.63
C ASN A 57 5.37 -25.29 -28.68
N HIS A 58 5.22 -23.98 -28.89
CA HIS A 58 6.32 -23.04 -28.76
C HIS A 58 6.79 -22.94 -27.31
N LEU A 59 5.85 -22.93 -26.35
CA LEU A 59 6.14 -23.12 -24.93
C LEU A 59 5.85 -24.56 -24.52
N SER A 60 6.70 -25.11 -23.66
CA SER A 60 6.51 -26.47 -23.14
C SER A 60 5.48 -26.55 -22.01
N GLY A 61 5.13 -25.42 -21.40
CA GLY A 61 4.13 -25.32 -20.34
C GLY A 61 4.14 -23.96 -19.65
N ALA A 62 3.22 -23.78 -18.70
CA ALA A 62 3.14 -22.56 -17.89
C ALA A 62 2.64 -22.84 -16.47
N ALA A 63 2.84 -21.88 -15.55
CA ALA A 63 2.21 -21.86 -14.24
C ALA A 63 1.59 -20.49 -13.98
N ILE A 64 0.27 -20.42 -13.83
CA ILE A 64 -0.50 -19.18 -13.72
C ILE A 64 -1.34 -19.23 -12.44
N ASP A 65 -1.04 -18.32 -11.52
CA ASP A 65 -1.74 -18.19 -10.22
C ASP A 65 -2.76 -17.04 -10.24
N VAL A 66 -2.61 -16.08 -11.15
CA VAL A 66 -3.37 -14.82 -11.20
C VAL A 66 -3.98 -14.60 -12.58
N PHE A 67 -5.21 -14.11 -12.63
CA PHE A 67 -5.99 -14.04 -13.87
C PHE A 67 -6.63 -12.65 -14.06
N PRO A 68 -6.92 -12.22 -15.30
CA PRO A 68 -7.60 -10.94 -15.54
C PRO A 68 -8.97 -10.83 -14.85
N GLU A 69 -9.70 -11.94 -14.81
CA GLU A 69 -10.95 -12.09 -14.09
C GLU A 69 -10.83 -13.29 -13.15
N GLU A 70 -11.08 -13.05 -11.85
CA GLU A 70 -10.99 -14.06 -10.80
C GLU A 70 -12.36 -14.26 -10.15
N PRO A 71 -12.70 -15.50 -9.75
CA PRO A 71 -13.92 -15.78 -8.98
C PRO A 71 -13.98 -14.93 -7.71
N ALA A 72 -15.13 -14.32 -7.42
CA ALA A 72 -15.29 -13.50 -6.21
C ALA A 72 -15.21 -14.36 -4.93
N THR A 73 -15.62 -15.63 -5.02
CA THR A 73 -15.59 -16.61 -3.93
C THR A 73 -15.24 -18.00 -4.45
N ASN A 74 -14.87 -18.90 -3.55
CA ASN A 74 -14.60 -20.31 -3.86
C ASN A 74 -15.82 -21.09 -4.39
N LYS A 75 -17.01 -20.50 -4.35
CA LYS A 75 -18.24 -21.12 -4.89
C LYS A 75 -18.51 -20.69 -6.34
N ASP A 76 -17.91 -19.60 -6.77
CA ASP A 76 -18.08 -19.09 -8.12
C ASP A 76 -17.23 -19.93 -9.09
N PRO A 77 -17.75 -20.24 -10.28
CA PRO A 77 -17.03 -21.06 -11.24
C PRO A 77 -15.79 -20.32 -11.76
N PHE A 78 -14.67 -21.04 -11.85
CA PHE A 78 -13.48 -20.57 -12.55
C PHE A 78 -13.54 -20.99 -14.03
N ASN A 79 -13.40 -20.01 -14.93
CA ASN A 79 -13.35 -20.23 -16.37
C ASN A 79 -12.10 -19.57 -16.95
N SER A 80 -11.25 -20.36 -17.60
CA SER A 80 -10.09 -19.88 -18.35
C SER A 80 -9.83 -20.80 -19.53
N PRO A 81 -9.45 -20.28 -20.71
CA PRO A 81 -9.05 -21.13 -21.83
C PRO A 81 -7.82 -21.98 -21.50
N LEU A 82 -7.03 -21.60 -20.48
CA LEU A 82 -5.89 -22.39 -20.02
C LEU A 82 -6.28 -23.72 -19.38
N CYS A 83 -7.55 -23.93 -19.02
CA CYS A 83 -8.04 -25.20 -18.45
C CYS A 83 -7.97 -26.37 -19.44
N GLU A 84 -7.77 -26.12 -20.74
CA GLU A 84 -7.64 -27.16 -21.77
C GLU A 84 -6.23 -27.78 -21.83
N PHE A 85 -5.25 -27.21 -21.13
CA PHE A 85 -3.84 -27.57 -21.25
C PHE A 85 -3.33 -28.33 -20.02
N ASP A 86 -3.10 -29.64 -20.15
CA ASP A 86 -2.56 -30.49 -19.07
C ASP A 86 -1.13 -30.11 -18.64
N ASN A 87 -0.38 -29.39 -19.50
CA ASN A 87 0.96 -28.88 -19.21
C ASN A 87 0.95 -27.48 -18.59
N VAL A 88 -0.20 -27.02 -18.07
CA VAL A 88 -0.34 -25.75 -17.36
C VAL A 88 -0.78 -25.99 -15.91
N LEU A 89 0.00 -25.44 -14.97
CA LEU A 89 -0.40 -25.39 -13.57
C LEU A 89 -1.29 -24.16 -13.34
N LEU A 90 -2.52 -24.39 -12.89
CA LEU A 90 -3.46 -23.34 -12.53
C LEU A 90 -3.68 -23.38 -11.02
N THR A 91 -3.37 -22.29 -10.34
CA THR A 91 -3.56 -22.16 -8.89
C THR A 91 -4.46 -20.95 -8.57
N PRO A 92 -5.33 -21.02 -7.56
CA PRO A 92 -6.38 -20.02 -7.35
C PRO A 92 -5.89 -18.82 -6.53
N HIS A 93 -4.92 -18.05 -7.04
CA HIS A 93 -4.33 -16.87 -6.39
C HIS A 93 -3.85 -17.16 -4.96
N ILE A 94 -3.05 -18.21 -4.82
CA ILE A 94 -2.55 -18.71 -3.54
C ILE A 94 -1.04 -18.53 -3.36
N GLY A 95 -0.35 -17.78 -4.23
CA GLY A 95 1.08 -17.54 -4.14
C GLY A 95 1.56 -16.99 -2.79
N GLY A 96 0.70 -16.22 -2.09
CA GLY A 96 0.95 -15.73 -0.73
C GLY A 96 0.17 -16.45 0.38
N SER A 97 -0.67 -17.43 0.06
CA SER A 97 -1.64 -18.01 0.99
C SER A 97 -1.04 -19.12 1.86
N THR A 98 -0.12 -18.74 2.75
CA THR A 98 0.57 -19.63 3.71
C THR A 98 0.36 -19.19 5.16
N GLN A 99 0.55 -20.08 6.13
CA GLN A 99 0.42 -19.71 7.56
C GLN A 99 1.49 -18.72 7.98
N GLU A 100 2.71 -18.89 7.48
CA GLU A 100 3.85 -18.01 7.72
C GLU A 100 3.62 -16.61 7.13
N ALA A 101 3.00 -16.51 5.95
CA ALA A 101 2.61 -15.22 5.39
C ALA A 101 1.52 -14.55 6.24
N GLN A 102 0.54 -15.31 6.74
CA GLN A 102 -0.51 -14.78 7.62
C GLN A 102 0.06 -14.28 8.96
N GLU A 103 1.06 -14.96 9.52
CA GLU A 103 1.80 -14.49 10.71
C GLU A 103 2.50 -13.15 10.43
N ASN A 104 3.26 -13.07 9.33
CA ASN A 104 3.93 -11.83 8.92
C ASN A 104 2.94 -10.68 8.68
N ILE A 105 1.79 -10.94 8.05
CA ILE A 105 0.73 -9.95 7.85
C ILE A 105 0.16 -9.49 9.20
N GLY A 106 -0.04 -10.42 10.13
CA GLY A 106 -0.50 -10.13 11.49
C GLY A 106 0.44 -9.14 12.18
N ASP A 107 1.73 -9.44 12.20
CA ASP A 107 2.75 -8.60 12.82
C ASP A 107 2.88 -7.23 12.13
N GLU A 108 2.90 -7.21 10.79
CA GLU A 108 3.05 -5.98 10.02
C GLU A 108 1.87 -5.03 10.25
N VAL A 109 0.63 -5.53 10.13
CA VAL A 109 -0.57 -4.69 10.24
C VAL A 109 -0.82 -4.29 11.68
N ALA A 110 -0.67 -5.20 12.64
CA ALA A 110 -0.79 -4.87 14.06
C ALA A 110 0.27 -3.83 14.47
N GLY A 111 1.51 -3.98 13.99
CA GLY A 111 2.58 -3.01 14.21
C GLY A 111 2.28 -1.62 13.62
N LYS A 112 1.67 -1.55 12.43
CA LYS A 112 1.22 -0.28 11.83
C LYS A 112 0.12 0.37 12.67
N LEU A 113 -0.86 -0.41 13.13
CA LEU A 113 -1.95 0.10 13.97
C LEU A 113 -1.43 0.60 15.33
N ALA A 114 -0.52 -0.14 15.97
CA ALA A 114 0.13 0.26 17.21
C ALA A 114 0.93 1.56 17.03
N LYS A 115 1.75 1.67 15.97
CA LYS A 115 2.51 2.89 15.67
C LYS A 115 1.58 4.09 15.45
N TYR A 116 0.53 3.95 14.64
CA TYR A 116 -0.44 5.02 14.45
C TYR A 116 -1.14 5.41 15.76
N SER A 117 -1.51 4.42 16.58
CA SER A 117 -2.12 4.62 17.88
C SER A 117 -1.23 5.42 18.82
N ASP A 118 0.04 5.05 18.91
CA ASP A 118 0.93 5.48 19.99
C ASP A 118 1.75 6.72 19.60
N ASN A 119 2.11 6.86 18.32
CA ASN A 119 2.95 7.97 17.85
C ASN A 119 2.41 8.70 16.61
N GLY A 120 1.26 8.28 16.07
CA GLY A 120 0.60 8.97 14.95
C GLY A 120 1.22 8.68 13.59
N SER A 121 2.14 7.72 13.46
CA SER A 121 2.73 7.47 12.15
C SER A 121 1.71 6.86 11.17
N THR A 122 1.67 7.41 9.97
CA THR A 122 0.82 6.97 8.85
C THR A 122 1.65 6.50 7.66
N LEU A 123 2.93 6.14 7.87
CA LEU A 123 3.76 5.54 6.83
C LEU A 123 3.09 4.29 6.27
N SER A 124 3.14 4.12 4.95
CA SER A 124 2.47 3.04 4.19
C SER A 124 0.94 3.03 4.28
N ALA A 125 0.30 4.07 4.80
CA ALA A 125 -1.15 4.22 4.73
C ALA A 125 -1.58 4.41 3.27
N VAL A 126 -2.52 3.59 2.80
CA VAL A 126 -2.92 3.54 1.38
C VAL A 126 -3.87 4.67 0.96
N ASN A 127 -4.40 5.42 1.93
CA ASN A 127 -5.45 6.42 1.72
C ASN A 127 -5.25 7.69 2.56
N PHE A 128 -4.02 7.94 3.03
CA PHE A 128 -3.75 9.00 3.99
C PHE A 128 -2.39 9.65 3.74
N PRO A 129 -2.20 10.96 4.03
CA PRO A 129 -0.88 11.57 3.96
C PRO A 129 0.10 10.82 4.87
N GLU A 130 1.25 10.44 4.32
CA GLU A 130 2.27 9.66 5.03
C GLU A 130 3.14 10.56 5.91
N VAL A 131 3.02 10.43 7.22
CA VAL A 131 3.79 11.20 8.20
C VAL A 131 4.44 10.25 9.20
N SER A 132 5.69 10.52 9.56
CA SER A 132 6.35 9.90 10.69
C SER A 132 7.26 10.92 11.35
N LEU A 133 7.03 11.15 12.63
CA LEU A 133 7.86 12.03 13.42
C LEU A 133 8.58 11.18 14.48
N PRO A 134 9.93 11.17 14.53
CA PRO A 134 10.67 10.50 15.60
C PRO A 134 10.14 10.91 16.97
N ALA A 135 10.10 9.99 17.94
CA ALA A 135 9.71 10.36 19.31
C ALA A 135 10.77 11.30 19.91
N HIS A 136 10.30 12.38 20.55
CA HIS A 136 11.14 13.26 21.36
C HIS A 136 11.04 12.87 22.84
N GLY A 137 11.98 13.34 23.66
CA GLY A 137 12.15 12.89 25.03
C GLY A 137 10.96 13.18 25.95
N ASP A 138 11.07 12.73 27.20
CA ASP A 138 9.99 12.67 28.20
C ASP A 138 9.27 14.01 28.50
N ASN A 139 9.84 15.14 28.06
CA ASN A 139 9.30 16.48 28.27
C ASN A 139 8.46 17.01 27.10
N THR A 140 8.07 16.12 26.17
CA THR A 140 7.27 16.47 25.00
C THR A 140 5.90 15.81 25.02
N ARG A 141 4.90 16.51 24.50
CA ARG A 141 3.55 16.01 24.28
C ARG A 141 3.25 15.98 22.79
N ARG A 142 2.63 14.91 22.31
CA ARG A 142 2.36 14.74 20.87
C ARG A 142 0.90 14.95 20.54
N LEU A 143 0.64 15.96 19.71
CA LEU A 143 -0.67 16.27 19.15
C LEU A 143 -0.74 15.93 17.66
N LEU A 144 -1.89 15.42 17.26
CA LEU A 144 -2.24 15.09 15.88
C LEU A 144 -3.35 16.03 15.40
N HIS A 145 -3.28 16.45 14.15
CA HIS A 145 -4.34 17.25 13.52
C HIS A 145 -4.62 16.83 12.08
N ILE A 146 -5.81 16.31 11.86
CA ILE A 146 -6.37 15.94 10.56
C ILE A 146 -7.37 17.02 10.15
N HIS A 147 -7.24 17.55 8.94
CA HIS A 147 -8.01 18.68 8.48
C HIS A 147 -8.26 18.66 6.98
N GLU A 148 -9.26 19.41 6.53
CA GLU A 148 -9.40 19.74 5.12
C GLU A 148 -8.22 20.57 4.64
N ASN A 149 -7.74 20.32 3.42
CA ASN A 149 -6.61 21.04 2.85
C ASN A 149 -6.99 22.47 2.41
N ARG A 150 -7.10 23.39 3.38
CA ARG A 150 -7.44 24.81 3.17
C ARG A 150 -6.37 25.76 3.70
N PRO A 151 -6.15 26.92 3.05
CA PRO A 151 -5.18 27.91 3.50
C PRO A 151 -5.44 28.40 4.93
N GLY A 152 -4.36 28.64 5.68
CA GLY A 152 -4.40 29.27 7.00
C GLY A 152 -4.55 28.30 8.18
N ILE A 153 -4.80 27.00 7.97
CA ILE A 153 -4.91 26.05 9.08
C ILE A 153 -3.60 25.95 9.88
N LEU A 154 -2.45 25.83 9.20
CA LEU A 154 -1.16 25.77 9.90
C LEU A 154 -0.88 27.05 10.71
N THR A 155 -1.30 28.21 10.19
CA THR A 155 -1.23 29.48 10.92
C THR A 155 -2.10 29.45 12.18
N SER A 156 -3.34 28.95 12.08
CA SER A 156 -4.24 28.82 13.23
C SER A 156 -3.68 27.87 14.30
N ILE A 157 -3.11 26.74 13.88
CA ILE A 157 -2.46 25.77 14.77
C ILE A 157 -1.28 26.44 15.51
N ASN A 158 -0.35 27.07 14.78
CA ASN A 158 0.83 27.69 15.38
C ASN A 158 0.47 28.84 16.32
N LYS A 159 -0.60 29.57 16.01
CA LYS A 159 -1.10 30.67 16.85
C LYS A 159 -1.59 30.17 18.22
N ILE A 160 -2.23 29.00 18.28
CA ILE A 160 -2.66 28.39 19.56
C ILE A 160 -1.46 28.20 20.49
N PHE A 161 -0.38 27.59 19.99
CA PHE A 161 0.80 27.34 20.80
C PHE A 161 1.54 28.62 21.17
N ALA A 162 1.60 29.61 20.26
CA ALA A 162 2.17 30.91 20.55
C ALA A 162 1.42 31.66 21.67
N GLU A 163 0.08 31.65 21.65
CA GLU A 163 -0.76 32.29 22.67
C GLU A 163 -0.65 31.60 24.05
N GLN A 164 -0.40 30.30 24.06
CA GLN A 164 -0.16 29.52 25.28
C GLN A 164 1.29 29.61 25.76
N ASN A 165 2.18 30.29 25.02
CA ASN A 165 3.61 30.35 25.27
C ASN A 165 4.27 28.95 25.38
N VAL A 166 3.84 28.04 24.51
CA VAL A 166 4.34 26.66 24.42
C VAL A 166 5.25 26.53 23.20
N ASN A 167 6.45 25.97 23.40
CA ASN A 167 7.40 25.74 22.31
C ASN A 167 7.02 24.48 21.50
N ILE A 168 7.18 24.55 20.18
CA ILE A 168 7.02 23.39 19.29
C ILE A 168 8.42 22.80 19.06
N ALA A 169 8.68 21.62 19.61
CA ALA A 169 9.96 20.92 19.44
C ALA A 169 10.13 20.43 18.00
N ALA A 170 9.07 19.87 17.43
CA ALA A 170 9.07 19.40 16.06
C ALA A 170 7.65 19.35 15.50
N GLN A 171 7.54 19.46 14.17
CA GLN A 171 6.31 19.19 13.47
C GLN A 171 6.60 18.55 12.12
N TYR A 172 5.69 17.72 11.64
CA TYR A 172 5.69 17.23 10.28
C TYR A 172 4.26 17.31 9.74
N LEU A 173 4.07 18.12 8.69
CA LEU A 173 2.83 18.21 7.92
C LEU A 173 3.02 17.55 6.55
N GLN A 174 2.06 16.72 6.15
CA GLN A 174 1.90 16.30 4.76
C GLN A 174 0.45 16.46 4.33
N THR A 175 0.23 16.70 3.04
CA THR A 175 -1.10 16.90 2.46
C THR A 175 -1.31 15.96 1.28
N SER A 176 -2.58 15.58 1.07
CA SER A 176 -3.10 15.06 -0.19
C SER A 176 -3.97 16.14 -0.85
N ALA A 177 -4.77 15.77 -1.86
CA ALA A 177 -5.66 16.72 -2.54
C ALA A 177 -6.61 17.42 -1.54
N ASP A 178 -7.31 16.63 -0.72
CA ASP A 178 -8.43 17.12 0.10
C ASP A 178 -8.11 17.18 1.59
N ILE A 179 -7.05 16.50 2.05
CA ILE A 179 -6.76 16.33 3.48
C ILE A 179 -5.32 16.75 3.79
N GLY A 180 -5.14 17.47 4.89
CA GLY A 180 -3.85 17.67 5.54
C GLY A 180 -3.76 16.88 6.85
N TYR A 181 -2.56 16.36 7.11
CA TYR A 181 -2.24 15.69 8.36
C TYR A 181 -0.93 16.22 8.94
N VAL A 182 -1.00 16.75 10.16
CA VAL A 182 0.18 17.21 10.89
C VAL A 182 0.32 16.49 12.23
N VAL A 183 1.55 16.08 12.52
CA VAL A 183 2.00 15.57 13.82
C VAL A 183 2.88 16.65 14.43
N ILE A 184 2.63 16.99 15.69
CA ILE A 184 3.27 18.12 16.39
C ILE A 184 3.73 17.64 17.76
N ASP A 185 5.00 17.85 18.06
CA ASP A 185 5.56 17.69 19.40
C ASP A 185 5.75 19.05 20.04
N VAL A 186 5.21 19.22 21.23
CA VAL A 186 5.32 20.45 22.01
C VAL A 186 5.98 20.22 23.35
N GLU A 187 6.81 21.16 23.80
CA GLU A 187 7.51 21.10 25.07
C GLU A 187 6.61 21.62 26.19
N THR A 188 5.99 20.70 26.93
CA THR A 188 5.17 21.06 28.08
C THR A 188 5.05 19.91 29.08
N ASP A 189 5.40 20.20 30.32
CA ASP A 189 5.28 19.28 31.46
C ASP A 189 3.82 19.25 31.95
N ASP A 190 3.03 20.26 31.58
CA ASP A 190 1.65 20.47 32.02
C ASP A 190 0.65 19.84 31.05
N ALA A 191 0.09 18.70 31.48
CA ALA A 191 -0.95 17.99 30.73
C ALA A 191 -2.20 18.85 30.47
N GLU A 192 -2.50 19.84 31.33
CA GLU A 192 -3.64 20.73 31.16
C GLU A 192 -3.46 21.67 29.97
N ASN A 193 -2.23 22.14 29.71
CA ASN A 193 -1.93 22.99 28.55
C ASN A 193 -2.06 22.20 27.25
N ALA A 194 -1.55 20.96 27.21
CA ALA A 194 -1.70 20.09 26.04
C ALA A 194 -3.18 19.80 25.74
N GLU A 195 -4.01 19.57 26.76
CA GLU A 195 -5.45 19.35 26.58
C GLU A 195 -6.17 20.63 26.12
N LYS A 196 -5.82 21.81 26.66
CA LYS A 196 -6.35 23.10 26.17
C LYS A 196 -6.00 23.35 24.71
N ALA A 197 -4.75 23.09 24.31
CA ALA A 197 -4.33 23.15 22.91
C ALA A 197 -5.14 22.19 22.03
N LEU A 198 -5.34 20.94 22.49
CA LEU A 198 -6.16 19.96 21.77
C LEU A 198 -7.60 20.46 21.55
N GLN A 199 -8.24 21.03 22.57
CA GLN A 199 -9.60 21.56 22.43
C GLN A 199 -9.66 22.77 21.48
N ALA A 200 -8.67 23.67 21.55
CA ALA A 200 -8.58 24.79 20.61
C ALA A 200 -8.35 24.31 19.17
N MET A 201 -7.51 23.29 18.96
CA MET A 201 -7.25 22.67 17.67
C MET A 201 -8.52 22.04 17.07
N LYS A 202 -9.34 21.36 17.90
CA LYS A 202 -10.64 20.82 17.46
C LYS A 202 -11.61 21.90 16.98
N ALA A 203 -11.49 23.13 17.46
CA ALA A 203 -12.37 24.24 17.10
C ALA A 203 -11.93 24.99 15.83
N ILE A 204 -10.77 24.68 15.24
CA ILE A 204 -10.32 25.32 14.00
C ILE A 204 -11.29 24.96 12.86
N PRO A 205 -11.81 25.96 12.10
CA PRO A 205 -12.67 25.66 10.96
C PRO A 205 -11.97 24.81 9.90
N GLY A 206 -12.55 23.64 9.58
CA GLY A 206 -11.96 22.66 8.65
C GLY A 206 -11.21 21.52 9.36
N THR A 207 -11.18 21.49 10.68
CA THR A 207 -10.69 20.33 11.44
C THR A 207 -11.62 19.14 11.26
N ILE A 208 -11.03 17.99 10.89
CA ILE A 208 -11.72 16.71 10.79
C ILE A 208 -11.58 15.94 12.11
N ARG A 209 -10.35 15.86 12.64
CA ARG A 209 -10.06 15.17 13.91
C ARG A 209 -8.73 15.63 14.49
N SER A 210 -8.67 15.73 15.82
CA SER A 210 -7.44 15.99 16.55
C SER A 210 -7.33 15.05 17.75
N ARG A 211 -6.10 14.67 18.13
CA ARG A 211 -5.81 13.77 19.26
C ARG A 211 -4.54 14.21 19.99
N LEU A 212 -4.52 14.05 21.30
CA LEU A 212 -3.31 14.00 22.12
C LEU A 212 -2.93 12.52 22.26
N LEU A 213 -1.67 12.15 22.03
CA LEU A 213 -1.22 10.77 22.11
C LEU A 213 -0.57 10.45 23.44
N TYR A 214 0.39 11.29 23.83
CA TYR A 214 1.11 11.23 25.10
C TYR A 214 1.42 12.64 25.56
#